data_AF-A0A7Y5D7E4-F1
#
_entry.id   AF-A0A7Y5D7E4-F1
#
_cell.length_a   1.000
_cell.length_b   1.000
_cell.length_c   1.000
_cell.angle_alpha   90.00
_cell.angle_beta   90.00
_cell.angle_gamma   90.00
#
_symmetry.space_group_name_H-M   'P 1'
#
loop_
_entity.id
_entity.type
_entity.pdbx_description
1 polymer ?
#
loop_
_entity_poly.entity_id
_entity_poly.type
_entity_poly.pdbx_seq_one_letter_code
_entity_poly.pdbx_strand_id
1 'polypeptide(L)'
;MSMNLFFQAFAPKDLEAMREDPSLIDGWVESESRCTASIDVETAWDVLKHILDDAGFHSDDMIGDVLSNGCEFVSPALVREQAKALSTWTHATVLEALRAIDEDEGLYHQAVYQDQEDDLLAQFDMLSAFFREAAARGDGALYYAM
;
A
#
# COMPACT_ATOMS: atom_id res chain seq x y z
N MET A 1 14.36 -13.40 -6.32
CA MET A 1 14.11 -11.95 -6.41
C MET A 1 13.13 -11.61 -5.31
N SER A 2 13.34 -10.48 -4.64
CA SER A 2 12.36 -9.94 -3.68
C SER A 2 11.27 -9.23 -4.49
N MET A 3 10.01 -9.37 -4.11
CA MET A 3 8.91 -8.59 -4.71
C MET A 3 8.44 -7.58 -3.67
N ASN A 4 8.73 -6.30 -3.92
CA ASN A 4 8.36 -5.20 -3.03
C ASN A 4 7.06 -4.56 -3.50
N LEU A 5 6.30 -3.97 -2.57
CA LEU A 5 5.10 -3.21 -2.90
C LEU A 5 5.30 -1.72 -2.59
N PHE A 6 5.09 -0.90 -3.61
CA PHE A 6 5.26 0.55 -3.54
C PHE A 6 3.90 1.23 -3.52
N PHE A 7 3.82 2.35 -2.80
CA PHE A 7 2.66 3.25 -2.84
C PHE A 7 3.13 4.65 -3.23
N GLN A 8 2.33 5.32 -4.06
CA GLN A 8 2.51 6.73 -4.40
C GLN A 8 1.19 7.48 -4.35
N ALA A 9 1.17 8.63 -3.69
CA ALA A 9 0.00 9.51 -3.61
C ALA A 9 0.09 10.60 -4.69
N PHE A 10 -1.05 10.92 -5.31
CA PHE A 10 -1.14 11.93 -6.36
C PHE A 10 -2.33 12.84 -6.13
N ALA A 11 -2.20 14.09 -6.57
CA ALA A 11 -3.33 14.99 -6.62
C ALA A 11 -4.44 14.40 -7.51
N PRO A 12 -5.74 14.60 -7.19
CA PRO A 12 -6.84 13.94 -7.91
C PRO A 12 -6.81 14.15 -9.42
N LYS A 13 -6.44 15.36 -9.87
CA LYS A 13 -6.33 15.69 -11.30
C LYS A 13 -5.29 14.84 -12.04
N ASP A 14 -4.19 14.49 -11.38
CA ASP A 14 -3.09 13.75 -11.98
C ASP A 14 -3.44 12.26 -12.01
N LEU A 15 -4.11 11.79 -10.95
CA LEU A 15 -4.68 10.45 -10.86
C LEU A 15 -5.72 10.19 -11.97
N GLU A 16 -6.68 11.11 -12.16
CA GLU A 16 -7.66 11.02 -13.24
C GLU A 16 -7.01 11.08 -14.63
N ALA A 17 -5.98 11.92 -14.81
CA ALA A 17 -5.24 11.97 -16.08
C ALA A 17 -4.56 10.62 -16.38
N MET A 18 -3.94 9.98 -15.39
CA MET A 18 -3.38 8.62 -15.54
C MET A 18 -4.46 7.56 -15.81
N ARG A 19 -5.67 7.73 -15.28
CA ARG A 19 -6.80 6.84 -15.56
C ARG A 19 -7.30 6.97 -17.00
N GLU A 20 -7.38 8.19 -17.51
CA GLU A 20 -7.79 8.49 -18.88
C GLU A 20 -6.71 8.10 -19.91
N ASP A 21 -5.45 8.26 -19.56
CA ASP A 21 -4.29 7.88 -20.37
C ASP A 21 -3.26 7.08 -19.54
N PRO A 22 -3.42 5.74 -19.48
CA PRO A 22 -2.51 4.87 -18.74
C PRO A 22 -1.04 4.94 -19.18
N SER A 23 -0.75 5.43 -20.40
CA SER A 23 0.64 5.58 -20.88
C SER A 23 1.45 6.60 -20.07
N LEU A 24 0.78 7.43 -19.26
CA LEU A 24 1.42 8.40 -18.37
C LEU A 24 2.00 7.76 -17.10
N ILE A 25 1.50 6.58 -16.69
CA ILE A 25 1.77 6.00 -15.36
C ILE A 25 3.25 5.74 -15.16
N ASP A 26 3.91 4.99 -16.05
CA ASP A 26 5.33 4.62 -15.92
C ASP A 26 6.22 5.85 -15.70
N GLY A 27 6.08 6.85 -16.58
CA GLY A 27 6.91 8.06 -16.51
C GLY A 27 6.59 8.97 -15.32
N TRP A 28 5.36 8.95 -14.81
CA TRP A 28 4.96 9.82 -13.69
C TRP A 28 5.29 9.21 -12.34
N VAL A 29 5.17 7.88 -12.23
CA VAL A 29 5.60 7.11 -11.06
C VAL A 29 7.13 7.18 -10.87
N GLU A 30 7.90 7.18 -11.97
CA GLU A 30 9.35 7.40 -11.91
C GLU A 30 9.74 8.87 -11.59
N SER A 31 8.80 9.82 -11.71
CA SER A 31 9.07 11.23 -11.48
C SER A 31 8.77 11.65 -10.05
N GLU A 32 9.81 11.74 -9.22
CA GLU A 32 9.71 12.17 -7.80
C GLU A 32 8.98 13.52 -7.62
N SER A 33 8.97 14.38 -8.64
CA SER A 33 8.34 15.72 -8.58
C SER A 33 6.81 15.73 -8.70
N ARG A 34 6.19 14.60 -9.05
CA ARG A 34 4.74 14.52 -9.33
C ARG A 34 3.94 13.92 -8.18
N CYS A 35 4.51 12.96 -7.45
CA CYS A 35 3.86 12.38 -6.28
C CYS A 35 3.91 13.35 -5.09
N THR A 36 2.90 13.31 -4.24
CA THR A 36 2.85 14.10 -2.99
C THR A 36 3.42 13.34 -1.80
N ALA A 37 3.47 12.01 -1.90
CA ALA A 37 4.14 11.10 -0.98
C ALA A 37 4.43 9.78 -1.70
N SER A 38 5.46 9.07 -1.25
CA SER A 38 5.78 7.72 -1.70
C SER A 38 6.35 6.91 -0.55
N ILE A 39 5.98 5.64 -0.48
CA ILE A 39 6.54 4.65 0.46
C ILE A 39 6.81 3.33 -0.26
N ASP A 40 7.73 2.55 0.28
CA ASP A 40 7.99 1.15 -0.06
C ASP A 40 7.69 0.34 1.20
N VAL A 41 6.68 -0.54 1.16
CA VAL A 41 6.37 -1.44 2.28
C VAL A 41 7.16 -2.76 2.20
N GLU A 42 8.20 -2.76 1.37
CA GLU A 42 9.14 -3.85 1.13
C GLU A 42 8.40 -5.16 0.86
N THR A 43 8.82 -6.25 1.50
CA THR A 43 8.19 -7.57 1.36
C THR A 43 7.08 -7.81 2.39
N ALA A 44 6.78 -6.84 3.24
CA ALA A 44 5.80 -6.97 4.31
C ALA A 44 4.36 -6.96 3.81
N TRP A 45 4.14 -6.55 2.55
CA TRP A 45 2.81 -6.33 2.00
C TRP A 45 1.88 -7.54 2.12
N ASP A 46 2.36 -8.77 1.93
CA ASP A 46 1.49 -9.95 1.95
C ASP A 46 1.01 -10.27 3.36
N VAL A 47 1.93 -10.18 4.34
CA VAL A 47 1.62 -10.35 5.76
C VAL A 47 0.72 -9.22 6.25
N LEU A 48 1.04 -7.96 5.92
CA LEU A 48 0.24 -6.80 6.30
C LEU A 48 -1.16 -6.88 5.69
N LYS A 49 -1.27 -7.23 4.41
CA LYS A 49 -2.56 -7.39 3.73
C LYS A 49 -3.43 -8.43 4.42
N HIS A 50 -2.85 -9.59 4.76
CA HIS A 50 -3.54 -10.65 5.47
C HIS A 50 -4.03 -10.20 6.87
N ILE A 51 -3.13 -9.67 7.70
CA ILE A 51 -3.49 -9.35 9.10
C ILE A 51 -4.38 -8.12 9.22
N LEU A 52 -4.33 -7.18 8.28
CA LEU A 52 -5.11 -5.96 8.30
C LEU A 52 -6.49 -6.10 7.66
N ASP A 53 -6.90 -7.32 7.28
CA ASP A 53 -8.16 -7.60 6.57
C ASP A 53 -8.28 -6.70 5.32
N ASP A 54 -7.21 -6.69 4.51
CA ASP A 54 -7.04 -5.84 3.32
C ASP A 54 -7.04 -4.32 3.56
N ALA A 55 -7.09 -3.83 4.81
CA ALA A 55 -7.00 -2.39 5.07
C ALA A 55 -5.64 -1.83 4.62
N GLY A 56 -5.66 -0.88 3.69
CA GLY A 56 -4.46 -0.35 3.03
C GLY A 56 -4.17 -0.99 1.67
N PHE A 57 -4.90 -2.04 1.28
CA PHE A 57 -4.68 -2.84 0.06
C PHE A 57 -5.93 -3.03 -0.80
N HIS A 58 -6.98 -2.23 -0.59
CA HIS A 58 -8.12 -2.18 -1.49
C HIS A 58 -7.88 -1.17 -2.62
N SER A 59 -8.42 -1.48 -3.80
CA SER A 59 -8.39 -0.62 -4.98
C SER A 59 -9.78 -0.49 -5.61
N ASP A 60 -9.97 0.62 -6.31
CA ASP A 60 -11.15 0.88 -7.16
C ASP A 60 -11.02 0.20 -8.52
N ASP A 61 -9.79 0.03 -9.01
CA ASP A 61 -9.49 -0.45 -10.36
C ASP A 61 -8.06 -0.99 -10.44
N MET A 62 -7.79 -1.84 -11.45
CA MET A 62 -6.47 -2.36 -11.75
C MET A 62 -6.11 -2.11 -13.21
N ILE A 63 -4.94 -1.52 -13.45
CA ILE A 63 -4.40 -1.23 -14.78
C ILE A 63 -3.21 -2.16 -15.01
N GLY A 64 -3.36 -3.15 -15.90
CA GLY A 64 -2.37 -4.22 -16.06
C GLY A 64 -1.17 -3.90 -16.97
N ASP A 65 -1.35 -3.07 -18.00
CA ASP A 65 -0.34 -2.84 -19.05
C ASP A 65 0.64 -1.69 -18.71
N VAL A 66 1.05 -1.59 -17.44
CA VAL A 66 1.97 -0.55 -16.90
C VAL A 66 2.87 -1.15 -15.81
N LEU A 67 3.99 -0.50 -15.47
CA LEU A 67 4.88 -0.84 -14.34
C LEU A 67 5.29 -2.33 -14.23
N SER A 68 5.42 -3.03 -15.36
CA SER A 68 5.74 -4.47 -15.50
C SER A 68 4.67 -5.46 -14.96
N ASN A 69 4.01 -5.17 -13.84
CA ASN A 69 3.01 -6.05 -13.21
C ASN A 69 1.62 -5.40 -13.08
N GLY A 70 1.45 -4.20 -13.63
CA GLY A 70 0.28 -3.36 -13.43
C GLY A 70 0.35 -2.53 -12.16
N CYS A 71 -0.67 -1.68 -11.99
CA CYS A 71 -0.89 -0.91 -10.78
C CYS A 71 -2.36 -0.91 -10.38
N GLU A 72 -2.56 -0.76 -9.08
CA GLU A 72 -3.85 -0.68 -8.43
C GLU A 72 -4.17 0.78 -8.13
N PHE A 73 -5.40 1.18 -8.45
CA PHE A 73 -5.84 2.57 -8.39
C PHE A 73 -6.73 2.80 -7.18
N VAL A 74 -6.44 3.84 -6.40
CA VAL A 74 -7.18 4.17 -5.18
C VAL A 74 -7.64 5.62 -5.24
N SER A 75 -8.95 5.81 -5.38
CA SER A 75 -9.59 7.11 -5.42
C SER A 75 -9.43 7.87 -4.10
N PRO A 76 -9.55 9.21 -4.10
CA PRO A 76 -9.53 9.99 -2.86
C PRO A 76 -10.63 9.62 -1.85
N ALA A 77 -11.73 9.02 -2.32
CA ALA A 77 -12.78 8.50 -1.44
C ALA A 77 -12.28 7.24 -0.73
N LEU A 78 -11.77 6.27 -1.49
CA LEU A 78 -11.24 5.02 -0.94
C LEU A 78 -10.01 5.25 -0.06
N VAL A 79 -9.11 6.18 -0.41
CA VAL A 79 -7.99 6.59 0.47
C VAL A 79 -8.47 7.02 1.86
N ARG A 80 -9.57 7.79 1.94
CA ARG A 80 -10.16 8.20 3.23
C ARG A 80 -10.76 7.04 4.00
N GLU A 81 -11.41 6.12 3.31
CA GLU A 81 -11.96 4.91 3.92
C GLU A 81 -10.86 4.02 4.48
N GLN A 82 -9.79 3.79 3.70
CA GLN A 82 -8.63 3.02 4.13
C GLN A 82 -7.87 3.69 5.27
N ALA A 83 -7.67 5.01 5.25
CA ALA A 83 -7.09 5.74 6.37
C ALA A 83 -7.90 5.58 7.66
N LYS A 84 -9.24 5.56 7.55
CA LYS A 84 -10.12 5.32 8.68
C LYS A 84 -10.02 3.88 9.18
N ALA A 85 -10.01 2.89 8.28
CA ALA A 85 -9.83 1.49 8.64
C ALA A 85 -8.49 1.25 9.34
N LEU A 86 -7.39 1.76 8.77
CA LEU A 86 -6.05 1.68 9.38
C LEU A 86 -6.00 2.34 10.77
N SER A 87 -6.75 3.43 10.99
CA SER A 87 -6.78 4.11 12.29
C SER A 87 -7.41 3.29 13.44
N THR A 88 -8.10 2.19 13.13
CA THR A 88 -8.63 1.28 14.16
C THR A 88 -7.61 0.25 14.63
N TRP A 89 -6.50 0.11 13.92
CA TRP A 89 -5.42 -0.81 14.26
C TRP A 89 -4.41 -0.16 15.21
N THR A 90 -3.83 -0.99 16.06
CA THR A 90 -2.75 -0.62 16.98
C THR A 90 -1.61 -1.62 16.85
N HIS A 91 -0.39 -1.27 17.28
CA HIS A 91 0.71 -2.24 17.31
C HIS A 91 0.34 -3.52 18.06
N ALA A 92 -0.38 -3.41 19.18
CA ALA A 92 -0.80 -4.58 19.95
C ALA A 92 -1.71 -5.52 19.14
N THR A 93 -2.69 -4.98 18.43
CA THR A 93 -3.62 -5.78 17.61
C THR A 93 -2.96 -6.31 16.34
N VAL A 94 -1.99 -5.59 15.77
CA VAL A 94 -1.17 -6.05 14.65
C VAL A 94 -0.32 -7.25 15.06
N LEU A 95 0.37 -7.18 16.20
CA LEU A 95 1.18 -8.30 16.71
C LEU A 95 0.32 -9.49 17.14
N GLU A 96 -0.85 -9.25 17.73
CA GLU A 96 -1.81 -10.30 18.05
C GLU A 96 -2.22 -11.06 16.77
N ALA A 97 -2.56 -10.33 15.70
CA ALA A 97 -2.92 -10.93 14.42
C ALA A 97 -1.74 -11.67 13.76
N LEU A 98 -0.53 -11.09 13.76
CA LEU A 98 0.67 -11.74 13.24
C LEU A 98 0.97 -13.09 13.89
N ARG A 99 0.85 -13.15 15.23
CA ARG A 99 1.09 -14.37 16.01
C ARG A 99 -0.03 -15.41 15.87
N ALA A 100 -1.19 -15.00 15.36
CA ALA A 100 -2.32 -15.87 15.07
C ALA A 100 -2.25 -16.51 13.67
N ILE A 101 -1.33 -16.09 12.81
CA ILE A 101 -1.14 -16.70 11.49
C ILE A 101 -0.54 -18.10 11.66
N ASP A 102 -1.20 -19.09 11.06
CA ASP A 102 -0.70 -20.46 11.00
C ASP A 102 0.62 -20.53 10.21
N GLU A 103 1.59 -21.30 10.67
CA GLU A 103 2.91 -21.44 9.99
C GLU A 103 2.79 -21.95 8.55
N ASP A 104 1.70 -22.67 8.23
CA ASP A 104 1.43 -23.26 6.92
C ASP A 104 0.60 -22.37 5.98
N GLU A 105 0.27 -21.13 6.38
CA GLU A 105 -0.53 -20.19 5.58
C GLU A 105 0.16 -19.83 4.25
N GLY A 106 1.49 -19.93 4.22
CA GLY A 106 2.29 -19.77 3.01
C GLY A 106 2.45 -18.32 2.55
N LEU A 107 2.29 -17.36 3.47
CA LEU A 107 2.45 -15.93 3.17
C LEU A 107 3.91 -15.58 2.89
N TYR A 108 4.10 -14.61 2.01
CA TYR A 108 5.41 -14.14 1.59
C TYR A 108 6.21 -13.57 2.78
N HIS A 109 7.39 -14.17 3.05
CA HIS A 109 8.27 -13.83 4.18
C HIS A 109 7.62 -13.86 5.58
N GLN A 110 6.54 -14.61 5.77
CA GLN A 110 5.86 -14.75 7.07
C GLN A 110 6.83 -15.01 8.24
N ALA A 111 7.68 -16.03 8.12
CA ALA A 111 8.61 -16.44 9.17
C ALA A 111 9.60 -15.31 9.52
N VAL A 112 10.00 -14.48 8.54
CA VAL A 112 10.91 -13.36 8.78
C VAL A 112 10.24 -12.33 9.69
N TYR A 113 8.98 -11.98 9.43
CA TYR A 113 8.26 -10.98 10.21
C TYR A 113 7.76 -11.50 11.55
N GLN A 114 7.50 -12.81 11.68
CA GLN A 114 7.25 -13.44 12.98
C GLN A 114 8.50 -13.40 13.88
N ASP A 115 9.70 -13.51 13.30
CA ASP A 115 10.97 -13.35 14.04
C ASP A 115 11.36 -11.87 14.27
N GLN A 116 10.94 -10.97 13.38
CA GLN A 116 11.29 -9.54 13.35
C GLN A 116 10.04 -8.66 13.41
N GLU A 117 9.30 -8.78 14.51
CA GLU A 117 8.03 -8.07 14.72
C GLU A 117 8.16 -6.54 14.61
N ASP A 118 9.27 -5.96 15.11
CA ASP A 118 9.51 -4.51 15.07
C ASP A 118 9.63 -3.98 13.63
N ASP A 119 10.16 -4.78 12.71
CA ASP A 119 10.27 -4.40 11.30
C ASP A 119 8.88 -4.36 10.66
N LEU A 120 8.02 -5.34 10.94
CA LEU A 120 6.63 -5.33 10.48
C LEU A 120 5.87 -4.10 11.00
N LEU A 121 6.06 -3.75 12.28
CA LEU A 121 5.43 -2.57 12.88
C LEU A 121 5.90 -1.27 12.23
N ALA A 122 7.18 -1.17 11.86
CA ALA A 122 7.69 -0.02 11.11
C ALA A 122 7.00 0.12 9.73
N GLN A 123 6.79 -1.00 9.03
CA GLN A 123 6.07 -1.01 7.75
C GLN A 123 4.59 -0.63 7.93
N PHE A 124 3.94 -1.13 8.99
CA PHE A 124 2.57 -0.75 9.34
C PHE A 124 2.44 0.75 9.66
N ASP A 125 3.37 1.32 10.42
CA ASP A 125 3.37 2.75 10.76
C ASP A 125 3.54 3.61 9.51
N MET A 126 4.42 3.19 8.60
CA MET A 126 4.66 3.87 7.33
C MET A 126 3.41 3.84 6.43
N LEU A 127 2.77 2.69 6.28
CA LEU A 127 1.51 2.53 5.53
C LEU A 127 0.39 3.39 6.13
N SER A 128 0.23 3.34 7.45
CA SER A 128 -0.78 4.11 8.18
C SER A 128 -0.56 5.61 8.05
N ALA A 129 0.70 6.07 8.15
CA ALA A 129 1.06 7.46 7.96
C ALA A 129 0.77 7.93 6.53
N PHE A 130 1.13 7.13 5.53
CA PHE A 130 0.87 7.42 4.11
C PHE A 130 -0.63 7.66 3.85
N PHE A 131 -1.50 6.71 4.23
CA PHE A 131 -2.94 6.85 4.02
C PHE A 131 -3.54 8.02 4.79
N ARG A 132 -3.13 8.23 6.05
CA ARG A 132 -3.58 9.37 6.87
C ARG A 132 -3.24 10.70 6.21
N GLU A 133 -2.02 10.84 5.70
CA GLU A 133 -1.55 12.08 5.08
C GLU A 133 -2.17 12.32 3.70
N ALA A 134 -2.26 11.28 2.87
CA ALA A 134 -2.94 11.35 1.58
C ALA A 134 -4.43 11.73 1.76
N ALA A 135 -5.11 11.13 2.75
CA ALA A 135 -6.49 11.48 3.10
C ALA A 135 -6.64 12.94 3.54
N ALA A 136 -5.68 13.46 4.32
CA ALA A 136 -5.69 14.85 4.78
C ALA A 136 -5.50 15.87 3.64
N ARG A 137 -4.70 15.51 2.62
CA ARG A 137 -4.53 16.33 1.40
C ARG A 137 -5.66 16.16 0.40
N GLY A 138 -6.47 15.11 0.53
CA GLY A 138 -7.50 14.76 -0.44
C GLY A 138 -6.93 14.15 -1.71
N ASP A 139 -5.76 13.52 -1.60
CA ASP A 139 -5.08 12.81 -2.68
C ASP A 139 -5.73 11.45 -2.95
N GLY A 140 -5.48 10.89 -4.13
CA GLY A 140 -5.63 9.46 -4.39
C GLY A 140 -4.26 8.78 -4.34
N ALA A 141 -4.23 7.47 -4.55
CA ALA A 141 -3.00 6.69 -4.56
C ALA A 141 -2.96 5.66 -5.69
N LEU A 142 -1.74 5.29 -6.07
CA LEU A 142 -1.43 4.08 -6.82
C LEU A 142 -0.61 3.17 -5.92
N TYR A 143 -0.80 1.85 -6.04
CA TYR A 143 0.17 0.88 -5.50
C TYR A 143 0.46 -0.23 -6.50
N TYR A 144 1.69 -0.73 -6.49
CA TYR A 144 2.20 -1.62 -7.53
C TYR A 144 3.39 -2.44 -7.01
N ALA A 145 3.56 -3.63 -7.57
CA ALA A 145 4.64 -4.55 -7.19
C ALA A 145 5.78 -4.54 -8.22
N MET A 146 7.03 -4.48 -7.75
CA MET A 146 8.23 -4.61 -8.60
C MET A 146 9.32 -5.47 -7.96
#